data_AF-A0A7C6KZD0-F1
#
_entry.id   AF-A0A7C6KZD0-F1
#
_cell.length_a   1.000
_cell.length_b   1.000
_cell.length_c   1.000
_cell.angle_alpha   90.00
_cell.angle_beta   90.00
_cell.angle_gamma   90.00
#
_symmetry.space_group_name_H-M   'P 1'
#
loop_
_entity.id
_entity.type
_entity.pdbx_description
1 polymer ?
#
loop_
_entity_poly.entity_id
_entity_poly.type
_entity_poly.pdbx_seq_one_letter_code
_entity_poly.pdbx_strand_id
1 'polypeptide(L)'
;MQIVDEKIIGYLDVSTIERDMTEEMNVVVELLSDKIANEYKNCLKNSELVNKNIDFTDKQIKILIMLAKGYKELTISRELGIKPVTVKYHKKKIIEKLCVKSIQEAIVKATKLNLIDID
;
A
#
# COMPACT_ATOMS: atom_id res chain seq x y z
N MET A 1 -24.23 1.91 7.64
CA MET A 1 -23.99 2.85 6.51
C MET A 1 -22.69 3.58 6.80
N GLN A 2 -21.78 3.68 5.83
CA GLN A 2 -20.46 4.25 6.05
C GLN A 2 -20.30 5.55 5.24
N ILE A 3 -20.01 6.65 5.92
CA ILE A 3 -19.88 7.99 5.32
C ILE A 3 -18.45 8.49 5.49
N VAL A 4 -17.89 9.01 4.40
CA VAL A 4 -16.59 9.68 4.35
C VAL A 4 -16.75 10.92 3.49
N ASP A 5 -16.34 12.07 4.01
CA ASP A 5 -16.41 13.37 3.31
C ASP A 5 -17.82 13.64 2.72
N GLU A 6 -18.84 13.44 3.56
CA GLU A 6 -20.27 13.59 3.23
C GLU A 6 -20.80 12.65 2.12
N LYS A 7 -19.98 11.70 1.66
CA LYS A 7 -20.35 10.71 0.66
C LYS A 7 -20.51 9.32 1.28
N ILE A 8 -21.56 8.62 0.89
CA ILE A 8 -21.71 7.20 1.24
C ILE A 8 -20.66 6.40 0.46
N ILE A 9 -19.77 5.73 1.18
CA ILE A 9 -18.69 4.91 0.58
C ILE A 9 -19.03 3.42 0.55
N GLY A 10 -20.03 3.00 1.32
CA GLY A 10 -20.46 1.61 1.36
C GLY A 10 -21.47 1.30 2.46
N TYR A 11 -21.94 0.06 2.43
CA TYR A 11 -22.82 -0.52 3.42
C TYR A 11 -22.17 -1.79 3.95
N LEU A 12 -22.19 -1.97 5.27
CA LEU A 12 -21.85 -3.23 5.91
C LEU A 12 -23.17 -3.93 6.24
N ASP A 13 -23.40 -5.06 5.58
CA ASP A 13 -24.53 -5.94 5.87
C ASP A 13 -24.07 -7.06 6.81
N VAL A 14 -24.86 -7.33 7.83
CA VAL A 14 -24.60 -8.39 8.80
C VAL A 14 -25.90 -9.16 9.00
N SER A 15 -25.85 -10.45 8.68
CA SER A 15 -26.97 -11.36 8.82
C SER A 15 -26.61 -12.49 9.78
N THR A 16 -27.58 -12.91 10.59
CA THR A 16 -27.46 -14.05 11.51
C THR A 16 -28.46 -15.13 11.14
N ILE A 17 -28.15 -16.38 11.49
CA ILE A 17 -29.04 -17.53 11.34
C ILE A 17 -29.26 -18.11 12.73
N GLU A 18 -30.50 -18.46 13.06
CA GLU A 18 -30.92 -19.12 14.32
C GLU A 18 -30.69 -18.34 15.63
N ARG A 19 -30.09 -17.15 15.58
CA ARG A 19 -29.86 -16.29 16.74
C ARG A 19 -29.97 -14.82 16.39
N ASP A 20 -30.41 -14.02 17.36
CA ASP A 20 -30.45 -12.57 17.23
C ASP A 20 -29.05 -11.96 17.39
N MET A 21 -28.88 -10.77 16.82
CA MET A 21 -27.69 -9.96 17.01
C MET A 21 -27.64 -9.45 18.45
N THR A 22 -26.54 -9.70 19.16
CA THR A 22 -26.37 -9.24 20.55
C THR A 22 -25.74 -7.85 20.60
N GLU A 23 -25.86 -7.18 21.74
CA GLU A 23 -25.24 -5.85 21.95
C GLU A 23 -23.71 -5.90 21.84
N GLU A 24 -23.07 -6.98 22.28
CA GLU A 24 -21.62 -7.14 22.12
C GLU A 24 -21.24 -7.29 20.64
N MET A 25 -22.08 -7.99 19.86
CA MET A 25 -21.88 -8.12 18.41
C MET A 25 -22.05 -6.76 17.71
N ASN A 26 -23.00 -5.93 18.15
CA ASN A 26 -23.18 -4.57 17.63
C ASN A 26 -21.91 -3.74 17.77
N VAL A 27 -21.28 -3.74 18.94
CA VAL A 27 -20.04 -3.00 19.19
C VAL A 27 -18.91 -3.48 18.27
N VAL A 28 -18.80 -4.80 18.05
CA VAL A 28 -17.80 -5.34 17.12
C VAL A 28 -18.07 -4.90 15.69
N VAL A 29 -19.32 -4.92 15.24
CA VAL A 29 -19.72 -4.49 13.89
C VAL A 29 -19.47 -2.99 13.68
N GLU A 30 -19.67 -2.18 14.71
CA GLU A 30 -19.35 -0.74 14.70
C GLU A 30 -17.84 -0.52 14.57
N LEU A 31 -17.02 -1.18 15.41
CA LEU A 31 -15.56 -1.10 15.34
C LEU A 31 -15.00 -1.58 13.99
N LEU A 32 -15.58 -2.64 13.44
CA LEU A 32 -15.23 -3.14 12.10
C LEU A 32 -15.59 -2.12 11.02
N SER A 33 -16.78 -1.50 11.11
CA SER A 33 -17.18 -0.42 10.21
C SER A 33 -16.20 0.73 10.28
N ASP A 34 -15.77 1.17 11.46
CA ASP A 34 -14.79 2.25 11.58
C ASP A 34 -13.43 1.88 11.00
N LYS A 35 -12.98 0.64 11.25
CA LYS A 35 -11.72 0.15 10.69
C LYS A 35 -11.75 0.12 9.16
N ILE A 36 -12.81 -0.41 8.57
CA ILE A 36 -13.00 -0.44 7.11
C ILE A 36 -13.01 0.98 6.54
N ALA A 37 -13.69 1.93 7.20
CA ALA A 37 -13.77 3.32 6.75
C ALA A 37 -12.39 3.96 6.75
N ASN A 38 -11.62 3.73 7.81
CA ASN A 38 -10.29 4.29 7.99
C ASN A 38 -9.29 3.68 7.01
N GLU A 39 -9.32 2.36 6.80
CA GLU A 39 -8.50 1.71 5.78
C GLU A 39 -8.87 2.20 4.37
N TYR A 40 -10.15 2.37 4.08
CA TYR A 40 -10.61 2.93 2.80
C TYR A 40 -10.16 4.39 2.62
N LYS A 41 -10.30 5.26 3.63
CA LYS A 41 -9.76 6.64 3.61
C LYS A 41 -8.26 6.66 3.38
N ASN A 42 -7.52 5.79 4.05
CA ASN A 42 -6.08 5.70 3.88
C ASN A 42 -5.75 5.25 2.46
N CYS A 43 -6.45 4.25 1.93
CA CYS A 43 -6.32 3.83 0.54
C CYS A 43 -6.67 4.95 -0.45
N LEU A 44 -7.72 5.74 -0.21
CA LEU A 44 -8.10 6.87 -1.04
C LEU A 44 -7.06 7.99 -1.02
N LYS A 45 -6.63 8.43 0.17
CA LYS A 45 -5.54 9.41 0.31
C LYS A 45 -4.27 8.93 -0.38
N ASN A 46 -3.94 7.65 -0.22
CA ASN A 46 -2.83 7.03 -0.92
C ASN A 46 -3.08 6.94 -2.44
N SER A 47 -4.31 6.75 -2.90
CA SER A 47 -4.68 6.69 -4.32
C SER A 47 -4.68 8.07 -4.99
N GLU A 48 -5.07 9.13 -4.30
CA GLU A 48 -4.94 10.51 -4.78
C GLU A 48 -3.47 10.94 -4.83
N LEU A 49 -2.65 10.45 -3.88
CA LEU A 49 -1.19 10.55 -3.95
C LEU A 49 -0.57 9.69 -5.07
N VAL A 50 -1.23 8.61 -5.51
CA VAL A 50 -0.82 7.74 -6.63
C VAL A 50 -1.31 8.26 -7.99
N ASN A 51 -2.48 8.91 -8.03
CA ASN A 51 -3.07 9.54 -9.21
C ASN A 51 -2.42 10.91 -9.53
N LYS A 52 -1.76 11.52 -8.54
CA LYS A 52 -0.57 12.32 -8.86
C LYS A 52 0.47 11.32 -9.33
N ASN A 53 0.74 11.26 -10.65
CA ASN A 53 1.85 10.52 -11.26
C ASN A 53 2.90 10.17 -10.20
N ILE A 54 2.97 8.91 -9.73
CA ILE A 54 4.00 8.54 -8.77
C ILE A 54 5.32 8.78 -9.48
N ASP A 55 5.92 9.94 -9.21
CA ASP A 55 7.06 10.43 -9.97
C ASP A 55 8.30 9.71 -9.48
N PHE A 56 8.42 8.45 -9.85
CA PHE A 56 9.62 7.68 -9.60
C PHE A 56 10.73 8.20 -10.48
N THR A 57 11.86 8.50 -9.87
CA THR A 57 13.06 8.75 -10.67
C THR A 57 13.51 7.45 -11.33
N ASP A 58 14.20 7.54 -12.46
CA ASP A 58 14.78 6.38 -13.15
C ASP A 58 15.62 5.52 -12.22
N LYS A 59 16.31 6.14 -11.25
CA LYS A 59 17.08 5.43 -10.22
C LYS A 59 16.20 4.61 -9.30
N GLN A 60 15.04 5.13 -8.89
CA GLN A 60 14.10 4.41 -8.04
C GLN A 60 13.48 3.23 -8.78
N ILE A 61 13.09 3.40 -10.05
CA ILE A 61 12.60 2.31 -10.91
C ILE A 61 13.66 1.22 -11.06
N LYS A 62 14.91 1.59 -11.40
CA LYS A 62 16.02 0.62 -11.52
C LYS A 62 16.25 -0.15 -10.22
N ILE A 63 16.30 0.55 -9.08
CA ILE A 63 16.46 -0.10 -7.77
C ILE A 63 15.30 -1.06 -7.51
N LEU A 64 14.06 -0.67 -7.80
CA LEU A 64 12.88 -1.49 -7.58
C LEU A 64 12.87 -2.76 -8.45
N ILE A 65 13.25 -2.64 -9.74
CA ILE A 65 13.42 -3.79 -10.64
C ILE A 65 14.51 -4.74 -10.13
N MET A 66 15.68 -4.21 -9.72
CA MET A 66 16.75 -5.05 -9.17
C MET A 66 16.32 -5.76 -7.88
N LEU A 67 15.56 -5.09 -7.01
CA LEU A 67 15.03 -5.73 -5.81
C LEU A 67 14.02 -6.83 -6.15
N ALA A 68 13.17 -6.60 -7.15
CA ALA A 68 12.23 -7.61 -7.64
C ALA A 68 12.95 -8.84 -8.21
N LYS A 69 14.10 -8.65 -8.87
CA LYS A 69 14.99 -9.72 -9.35
C LYS A 69 15.83 -10.39 -8.25
N GLY A 70 15.66 -9.99 -6.98
CA GLY A 70 16.35 -10.62 -5.84
C GLY A 70 17.76 -10.10 -5.55
N TYR A 71 18.19 -9.00 -6.18
CA TYR A 71 19.51 -8.42 -5.91
C TYR A 71 19.60 -7.86 -4.48
N LYS A 72 20.74 -8.10 -3.83
CA LYS A 72 21.05 -7.54 -2.52
C LYS A 72 21.49 -6.09 -2.62
N GLU A 73 21.31 -5.33 -1.55
CA GLU A 73 21.60 -3.89 -1.46
C GLU A 73 23.06 -3.55 -1.85
N LEU A 74 24.02 -4.37 -1.44
CA LEU A 74 25.43 -4.20 -1.81
C LEU A 74 25.67 -4.38 -3.31
N THR A 75 24.96 -5.31 -3.95
CA THR A 75 25.06 -5.54 -5.39
C THR A 75 24.45 -4.36 -6.15
N ILE A 76 23.27 -3.90 -5.75
CA ILE A 76 22.60 -2.72 -6.32
C ILE A 76 23.49 -1.47 -6.21
N SER A 77 24.13 -1.29 -5.06
CA SER A 77 25.07 -0.20 -4.81
C SER A 77 26.23 -0.20 -5.81
N ARG A 78 26.83 -1.37 -6.07
CA ARG A 78 27.92 -1.52 -7.05
C ARG A 78 27.45 -1.27 -8.47
N GLU A 79 26.36 -1.90 -8.89
CA GLU A 79 25.81 -1.78 -10.25
C GLU A 79 25.41 -0.35 -10.60
N LEU A 80 24.84 0.39 -9.64
CA LEU A 80 24.40 1.77 -9.87
C LEU A 80 25.48 2.82 -9.54
N GLY A 81 26.66 2.42 -9.07
CA GLY A 81 27.73 3.34 -8.69
C GLY A 81 27.36 4.29 -7.55
N ILE A 82 26.48 3.86 -6.63
CA ILE A 82 26.01 4.67 -5.48
C ILE A 82 26.37 3.99 -4.17
N LYS A 83 26.42 4.75 -3.07
CA LYS A 83 26.72 4.18 -1.74
C LYS A 83 25.56 3.28 -1.25
N PRO A 84 25.82 2.22 -0.46
CA PRO A 84 24.74 1.37 0.10
C PRO A 84 23.72 2.17 0.91
N VAL A 85 24.17 3.18 1.66
CA VAL A 85 23.29 4.11 2.39
C VAL A 85 22.30 4.84 1.47
N THR A 86 22.70 5.15 0.24
CA THR A 86 21.83 5.79 -0.76
C THR A 86 20.80 4.80 -1.30
N VAL A 87 21.14 3.51 -1.43
CA VAL A 87 20.16 2.45 -1.75
C VAL A 87 19.12 2.33 -0.63
N LYS A 88 19.52 2.34 0.65
CA LYS A 88 18.58 2.36 1.78
C LYS A 88 17.64 3.56 1.75
N TYR A 89 18.19 4.73 1.46
CA TYR A 89 17.41 5.95 1.30
C TYR A 89 16.34 5.79 0.20
N HIS A 90 16.74 5.31 -0.98
CA HIS A 90 15.81 5.08 -2.08
C HIS A 90 14.76 4.01 -1.74
N LYS A 91 15.12 2.91 -1.07
CA LYS A 91 14.16 1.90 -0.59
C LYS A 91 13.11 2.51 0.33
N LYS A 92 13.52 3.34 1.29
CA LYS A 92 12.59 4.04 2.19
C LYS A 92 11.65 4.95 1.39
N LYS A 93 12.19 5.72 0.44
CA LYS A 93 11.39 6.60 -0.42
C LYS A 93 10.42 5.84 -1.31
N ILE A 94 10.78 4.65 -1.80
CA ILE A 94 9.88 3.79 -2.57
C ILE A 94 8.72 3.29 -1.71
N ILE A 95 9.01 2.83 -0.49
CA ILE A 95 7.99 2.39 0.48
C ILE A 95 7.03 3.54 0.81
N GLU A 96 7.56 4.75 1.06
CA GLU A 96 6.77 5.96 1.29
C GLU A 96 5.87 6.30 0.08
N LYS A 97 6.44 6.33 -1.14
CA LYS A 97 5.72 6.66 -2.38
C LYS A 97 4.63 5.65 -2.73
N LEU A 98 4.84 4.36 -2.46
CA LEU A 98 3.83 3.32 -2.68
C LEU A 98 2.88 3.16 -1.50
N CYS A 99 3.12 3.87 -0.40
CA CYS A 99 2.34 3.81 0.83
C CYS A 99 2.13 2.38 1.32
N VAL A 100 3.22 1.63 1.41
CA VAL A 100 3.27 0.24 1.90
C VAL A 100 4.12 0.14 3.15
N LYS A 101 4.13 -1.01 3.83
CA LYS A 101 4.89 -1.20 5.08
C LYS A 101 6.23 -1.89 4.86
N SER A 102 6.40 -2.56 3.73
CA SER A 102 7.60 -3.36 3.43
C SER A 102 8.04 -3.20 1.97
N ILE A 103 9.31 -3.55 1.70
CA ILE A 103 9.82 -3.51 0.32
C ILE A 103 9.17 -4.60 -0.55
N GLN A 104 8.80 -5.73 0.06
CA GLN A 104 8.10 -6.83 -0.60
C GLN A 104 6.70 -6.39 -1.05
N GLU A 105 5.94 -5.72 -0.18
CA GLU A 105 4.67 -5.10 -0.56
C GLU A 105 4.84 -4.06 -1.67
N ALA A 106 5.93 -3.28 -1.64
CA ALA A 106 6.24 -2.32 -2.69
C ALA A 106 6.45 -3.00 -4.04
N ILE A 107 7.20 -4.10 -4.09
CA ILE A 107 7.40 -4.87 -5.33
C ILE A 107 6.06 -5.38 -5.85
N VAL A 108 5.27 -6.07 -5.02
CA VAL A 108 3.96 -6.60 -5.42
C VAL A 108 3.03 -5.49 -5.94
N LYS A 109 2.97 -4.36 -5.24
CA LYS A 109 2.13 -3.23 -5.65
C LYS A 109 2.63 -2.60 -6.94
N ALA A 110 3.94 -2.44 -7.11
CA ALA A 110 4.53 -1.88 -8.32
C ALA A 110 4.29 -2.77 -9.56
N THR A 111 4.37 -4.09 -9.41
CA THR A 111 4.00 -5.04 -10.48
C THR A 111 2.51 -4.93 -10.84
N LYS A 112 1.61 -4.90 -9.83
CA LYS A 112 0.16 -4.74 -10.07
C LYS A 112 -0.20 -3.43 -10.76
N LEU A 113 0.58 -2.38 -10.54
CA LEU A 113 0.41 -1.07 -11.15
C LEU A 113 1.15 -0.96 -12.50
N ASN A 114 1.76 -2.03 -13.01
CA ASN A 114 2.59 -2.06 -14.22
C ASN A 114 3.71 -1.00 -14.21
N LEU A 115 4.24 -0.67 -13.03
CA LEU A 115 5.36 0.27 -12.87
C LEU A 115 6.71 -0.40 -13.14
N ILE A 116 6.76 -1.72 -12.99
CA ILE A 116 7.93 -2.56 -13.24
C ILE A 116 7.47 -3.84 -13.92
N ASP A 117 8.33 -4.39 -14.76
CA ASP A 117 8.15 -5.71 -15.35
C ASP A 117 9.19 -6.68 -14.78
N ILE A 118 8.76 -7.91 -14.51
CA ILE A 118 9.57 -8.98 -13.93
C ILE A 118 9.42 -10.19 -14.86
N ASP A 119 10.02 -10.08 -16.04
CA ASP A 119 10.32 -11.24 -16.88
C ASP A 119 11.26 -12.22 -16.17
#